data_AF-A0A4R6KXA8-F1
#
_entry.id   AF-A0A4R6KXA8-F1
#
_cell.length_a   1.000
_cell.length_b   1.000
_cell.length_c   1.000
_cell.angle_alpha   90.00
_cell.angle_beta   90.00
_cell.angle_gamma   90.00
#
_symmetry.space_group_name_H-M   'P 1'
#
loop_
_entity.id
_entity.type
_entity.pdbx_description
1 polymer ?
#
loop_
_entity_poly.entity_id
_entity_poly.type
_entity_poly.pdbx_seq_one_letter_code
_entity_poly.pdbx_strand_id
1 'polypeptide(L)'
;MSAAERADLADLREAELDTRERAVEDRESAALLRDRKNRAILEAAEERDERADERDVAADARDRAASLDSFLGDADYSPGYKSRMSAGLDRQDSKGDRTSAADDRSNLTQDGREQSHLDDV
;
A
#
# COMPACT_ATOMS: atom_id res chain seq x y z
N MET A 1 -49.06 31.44 -15.25
CA MET A 1 -48.77 30.29 -14.38
C MET A 1 -49.80 30.20 -13.27
N SER A 2 -50.51 29.09 -13.20
CA SER A 2 -51.47 28.78 -12.14
C SER A 2 -50.77 28.30 -10.86
N ALA A 3 -51.52 28.19 -9.76
CA ALA A 3 -50.99 27.59 -8.53
C ALA A 3 -50.65 26.09 -8.70
N ALA A 4 -51.40 25.37 -9.53
CA ALA A 4 -51.16 23.95 -9.83
C ALA A 4 -49.86 23.76 -10.61
N GLU A 5 -49.62 24.56 -11.67
CA GLU A 5 -48.38 24.50 -12.45
C GLU A 5 -47.13 24.81 -11.62
N ARG A 6 -47.27 25.61 -10.54
CA ARG A 6 -46.18 25.89 -9.61
C ARG A 6 -45.91 24.73 -8.64
N ALA A 7 -46.94 23.98 -8.26
CA ALA A 7 -46.80 22.78 -7.43
C ALA A 7 -46.11 21.65 -8.22
N ASP A 8 -46.58 21.39 -9.44
CA ASP A 8 -45.98 20.35 -10.31
C ASP A 8 -44.49 20.62 -10.59
N LEU A 9 -44.11 21.90 -10.80
CA LEU A 9 -42.70 22.29 -10.96
C LEU A 9 -41.88 22.15 -9.68
N ALA A 10 -42.49 22.34 -8.51
CA ALA A 10 -41.82 22.15 -7.23
C ALA A 10 -41.54 20.66 -6.99
N ASP A 11 -42.53 19.79 -7.27
CA ASP A 11 -42.39 18.33 -7.14
C ASP A 11 -41.33 17.78 -8.09
N LEU A 12 -41.28 18.26 -9.33
CA LEU A 12 -40.24 17.89 -10.30
C LEU A 12 -38.84 18.30 -9.83
N ARG A 13 -38.72 19.51 -9.27
CA ARG A 13 -37.45 20.01 -8.74
C ARG A 13 -37.01 19.23 -7.49
N GLU A 14 -37.93 18.89 -6.61
CA GLU A 14 -37.64 18.06 -5.43
C GLU A 14 -37.17 16.67 -5.84
N ALA A 15 -37.84 16.04 -6.81
CA ALA A 15 -37.40 14.76 -7.37
C ALA A 15 -36.00 14.85 -8.02
N GLU A 16 -35.70 15.94 -8.75
CA GLU A 16 -34.37 16.15 -9.34
C GLU A 16 -33.30 16.33 -8.25
N LEU A 17 -33.59 17.12 -7.20
CA LEU A 17 -32.68 17.29 -6.06
C LEU A 17 -32.43 15.97 -5.33
N ASP A 18 -33.48 15.19 -5.05
CA ASP A 18 -33.39 13.85 -4.45
C ASP A 18 -32.47 12.92 -5.25
N THR A 19 -32.58 12.93 -6.58
CA THR A 19 -31.72 12.09 -7.43
C THR A 19 -30.27 12.55 -7.41
N ARG A 20 -30.04 13.87 -7.36
CA ARG A 20 -28.70 14.44 -7.25
C ARG A 20 -28.06 14.17 -5.90
N GLU A 21 -28.82 14.31 -4.81
CA GLU A 21 -28.35 14.03 -3.46
C GLU A 21 -27.94 12.57 -3.31
N ARG A 22 -28.77 11.62 -3.77
CA ARG A 22 -28.40 10.19 -3.81
C ARG A 22 -27.13 9.94 -4.63
N ALA A 23 -27.00 10.57 -5.79
CA ALA A 23 -25.80 10.41 -6.61
C ALA A 23 -24.54 10.97 -5.93
N VAL A 24 -24.66 12.03 -5.12
CA VAL A 24 -23.57 12.57 -4.31
C VAL A 24 -23.23 11.63 -3.15
N GLU A 25 -24.23 11.14 -2.42
CA GLU A 25 -24.04 10.18 -1.33
C GLU A 25 -23.35 8.89 -1.80
N ASP A 26 -23.74 8.37 -2.96
CA ASP A 26 -23.12 7.20 -3.57
C ASP A 26 -21.64 7.46 -3.93
N ARG A 27 -21.34 8.64 -4.50
CA ARG A 27 -19.95 9.05 -4.82
C ARG A 27 -19.10 9.23 -3.56
N GLU A 28 -19.63 9.87 -2.53
CA GLU A 28 -18.93 10.05 -1.25
C GLU A 28 -18.66 8.71 -0.57
N SER A 29 -19.65 7.81 -0.58
CA SER A 29 -19.50 6.45 -0.06
C SER A 29 -18.42 5.66 -0.80
N ALA A 30 -18.40 5.74 -2.13
CA ALA A 30 -17.37 5.11 -2.95
C ALA A 30 -15.97 5.70 -2.67
N ALA A 31 -15.88 7.03 -2.52
CA ALA A 31 -14.63 7.72 -2.21
C ALA A 31 -14.07 7.30 -0.83
N LEU A 32 -14.92 7.19 0.18
CA LEU A 32 -14.53 6.72 1.52
C LEU A 32 -14.05 5.27 1.51
N LEU A 33 -14.70 4.39 0.75
CA LEU A 33 -14.26 3.00 0.60
C LEU A 33 -12.89 2.91 -0.08
N ARG A 34 -12.67 3.71 -1.12
CA ARG A 34 -11.38 3.82 -1.80
C ARG A 34 -10.28 4.31 -0.87
N ASP A 35 -10.53 5.38 -0.11
CA ASP A 35 -9.56 5.93 0.83
C ASP A 35 -9.14 4.89 1.87
N ARG A 36 -10.10 4.17 2.45
CA ARG A 36 -9.83 3.06 3.38
C ARG A 36 -8.98 1.97 2.76
N LYS A 37 -9.29 1.56 1.52
CA LYS A 37 -8.51 0.54 0.80
C LYS A 37 -7.08 1.03 0.54
N ASN A 38 -6.92 2.26 0.06
CA ASN A 38 -5.62 2.84 -0.24
C ASN A 38 -4.76 2.94 1.02
N ARG A 39 -5.36 3.39 2.13
CA ARG A 39 -4.70 3.43 3.43
C ARG A 39 -4.22 2.05 3.89
N ALA A 40 -5.06 1.03 3.76
CA ALA A 40 -4.67 -0.34 4.13
C ALA A 40 -3.50 -0.87 3.28
N ILE A 41 -3.45 -0.51 1.99
CA ILE A 41 -2.31 -0.88 1.13
C ILE A 41 -1.03 -0.17 1.57
N LEU A 42 -1.11 1.12 1.90
CA LEU A 42 0.05 1.89 2.38
C LEU A 42 0.57 1.36 3.72
N GLU A 43 -0.32 1.06 4.66
CA GLU A 43 0.04 0.48 5.96
C GLU A 43 0.72 -0.89 5.78
N ALA A 44 0.20 -1.74 4.87
CA ALA A 44 0.84 -3.03 4.57
C ALA A 44 2.21 -2.89 3.87
N ALA A 45 2.38 -1.87 3.02
CA ALA A 45 3.66 -1.57 2.38
C ALA A 45 4.70 -1.10 3.41
N GLU A 46 4.30 -0.24 4.34
CA GLU A 46 5.15 0.23 5.44
C GLU A 46 5.58 -0.93 6.35
N GLU A 47 4.66 -1.81 6.74
CA GLU A 47 4.99 -3.00 7.55
C GLU A 47 6.00 -3.93 6.85
N ARG A 48 5.94 -4.05 5.51
CA ARG A 48 6.95 -4.83 4.75
C ARG A 48 8.31 -4.15 4.74
N ASP A 49 8.36 -2.82 4.60
CA ASP A 49 9.61 -2.06 4.67
C ASP A 49 10.25 -2.21 6.07
N GLU A 50 9.47 -2.11 7.14
CA GLU A 50 9.94 -2.31 8.52
C GLU A 50 10.51 -3.73 8.75
N ARG A 51 9.79 -4.77 8.31
CA ARG A 51 10.27 -6.16 8.42
C ARG A 51 11.55 -6.39 7.63
N ALA A 52 11.69 -5.75 6.46
CA ALA A 52 12.91 -5.82 5.67
C ALA A 52 14.10 -5.17 6.41
N ASP A 53 13.88 -4.04 7.07
CA ASP A 53 14.91 -3.36 7.86
C ASP A 53 15.35 -4.21 9.07
N GLU A 54 14.41 -4.79 9.81
CA GLU A 54 14.71 -5.71 10.92
C GLU A 54 15.51 -6.93 10.44
N ARG A 55 15.11 -7.50 9.30
CA ARG A 55 15.80 -8.65 8.70
C ARG A 55 17.22 -8.29 8.25
N ASP A 56 17.42 -7.13 7.65
CA ASP A 56 18.74 -6.66 7.23
C ASP A 56 19.68 -6.44 8.44
N VAL A 57 19.16 -5.87 9.54
CA VAL A 57 19.92 -5.72 10.79
C VAL A 57 20.37 -7.09 11.32
N ALA A 58 19.47 -8.07 11.33
CA ALA A 58 19.79 -9.43 11.78
C ALA A 58 20.80 -10.13 10.85
N ALA A 59 20.64 -9.95 9.53
CA ALA A 59 21.54 -10.49 8.52
C ALA A 59 22.96 -9.92 8.67
N ASP A 60 23.08 -8.61 8.84
CA ASP A 60 24.35 -7.92 9.04
C ASP A 60 25.04 -8.35 10.34
N ALA A 61 24.27 -8.51 11.43
CA ALA A 61 24.81 -9.02 12.69
C ALA A 61 25.37 -10.44 12.50
N ARG A 62 24.65 -11.32 11.79
CA ARG A 62 25.07 -12.70 11.52
C ARG A 62 26.31 -12.78 10.64
N ASP A 63 26.35 -11.96 9.59
CA ASP A 63 27.47 -11.89 8.65
C ASP A 63 28.75 -11.35 9.32
N ARG A 64 28.61 -10.33 10.17
CA ARG A 64 29.73 -9.80 10.98
C ARG A 64 30.23 -10.82 12.00
N ALA A 65 29.32 -11.52 12.70
CA ALA A 65 29.69 -12.55 13.65
C ALA A 65 30.45 -13.70 12.95
N ALA A 66 29.95 -14.17 11.80
CA ALA A 66 30.62 -15.19 11.00
C ALA A 66 31.98 -14.72 10.45
N SER A 67 32.11 -13.43 10.12
CA SER A 67 33.38 -12.84 9.69
C SER A 67 34.40 -12.77 10.82
N LEU A 68 33.97 -12.38 12.02
CA LEU A 68 34.82 -12.32 13.21
C LEU A 68 35.28 -13.72 13.64
N ASP A 69 34.38 -14.70 13.65
CA ASP A 69 34.68 -16.09 14.00
C ASP A 69 35.73 -16.69 13.04
N SER A 70 35.56 -16.48 11.73
CA SER A 70 36.57 -16.90 10.74
C SER A 70 37.92 -16.18 10.86
N PHE A 71 37.94 -14.98 11.43
CA PHE A 71 39.18 -14.23 11.64
C PHE A 71 39.92 -14.66 12.90
N LEU A 72 39.20 -14.96 13.98
CA LEU A 72 39.77 -15.30 15.29
C LEU A 72 40.06 -16.79 15.47
N GLY A 73 39.30 -17.66 14.81
CA GLY A 73 39.41 -19.10 14.93
C GLY A 73 40.15 -19.74 13.75
N ASP A 74 40.81 -20.87 14.01
CA ASP A 74 41.22 -21.85 12.98
C ASP A 74 40.01 -22.72 12.58
N ALA A 75 38.84 -22.07 12.48
CA ALA A 75 37.54 -22.73 12.40
C ALA A 75 37.36 -23.33 11.00
N ASP A 76 36.74 -24.52 10.96
CA ASP A 76 36.31 -25.13 9.70
C ASP A 76 35.51 -24.13 8.87
N TYR A 77 35.81 -24.02 7.59
CA TYR A 77 35.18 -23.06 6.66
C TYR A 77 33.63 -23.17 6.60
N SER A 78 33.07 -24.31 7.01
CA SER A 78 31.67 -24.71 6.80
C SER A 78 30.61 -23.90 7.60
N PRO A 79 30.73 -23.69 8.92
CA PRO A 79 29.69 -22.98 9.69
C PRO A 79 29.63 -21.49 9.36
N GLY A 80 30.76 -20.81 9.30
CA GLY A 80 30.85 -19.40 8.93
C GLY A 80 30.29 -19.16 7.52
N TYR A 81 30.67 -20.00 6.54
CA TYR A 81 30.14 -19.92 5.18
C TYR A 81 28.61 -20.05 5.14
N LYS A 82 28.02 -21.01 5.87
CA LYS A 82 26.56 -21.18 5.94
C LYS A 82 25.88 -19.95 6.53
N SER A 83 26.44 -19.38 7.60
CA SER A 83 25.90 -18.16 8.22
C SER A 83 25.90 -16.96 7.27
N ARG A 84 26.97 -16.78 6.48
CA ARG A 84 27.03 -15.73 5.45
C ARG A 84 26.04 -15.98 4.31
N MET A 85 25.88 -17.23 3.88
CA MET A 85 24.87 -17.59 2.88
C MET A 85 23.45 -17.29 3.36
N SER A 86 23.12 -17.64 4.61
CA SER A 86 21.83 -17.28 5.21
C SER A 86 21.62 -15.78 5.29
N ALA A 87 22.65 -15.00 5.69
CA ALA A 87 22.56 -13.53 5.66
C ALA A 87 22.35 -12.98 4.23
N GLY A 88 22.94 -13.61 3.22
CA GLY A 88 22.70 -13.27 1.82
C GLY A 88 21.26 -13.51 1.36
N LEU A 89 20.67 -14.64 1.76
CA LEU A 89 19.25 -14.95 1.50
C LEU A 89 18.33 -13.96 2.19
N ASP A 90 18.61 -13.63 3.46
CA ASP A 90 17.84 -12.64 4.20
C ASP A 90 17.81 -11.28 3.48
N ARG A 91 18.96 -10.79 2.98
CA ARG A 91 19.03 -9.53 2.20
C ARG A 91 18.27 -9.64 0.87
N GLN A 92 18.25 -10.81 0.23
CA GLN A 92 17.49 -11.03 -0.99
C GLN A 92 15.98 -10.94 -0.72
N ASP A 93 15.52 -11.53 0.38
CA ASP A 93 14.12 -11.48 0.79
C ASP A 93 13.71 -10.04 1.17
N SER A 94 14.57 -9.32 1.92
CA SER A 94 14.37 -7.89 2.22
C SER A 94 14.24 -7.04 0.96
N LYS A 95 15.02 -7.32 -0.08
CA LYS A 95 14.88 -6.64 -1.38
C LYS A 95 13.53 -6.94 -2.03
N GLY A 96 13.06 -8.19 -1.95
CA GLY A 96 11.74 -8.60 -2.44
C GLY A 96 10.60 -7.84 -1.75
N ASP A 97 10.67 -7.73 -0.42
CA ASP A 97 9.70 -7.00 0.39
C ASP A 97 9.65 -5.51 0.01
N ARG A 98 10.82 -4.85 -0.08
CA ARG A 98 10.91 -3.44 -0.49
C ARG A 98 10.43 -3.20 -1.92
N THR A 99 10.69 -4.14 -2.83
CA THR A 99 10.19 -4.06 -4.22
C THR A 99 8.67 -4.14 -4.24
N SER A 100 8.10 -5.08 -3.50
CA SER A 100 6.64 -5.24 -3.40
C SER A 100 5.98 -4.02 -2.74
N ALA A 101 6.59 -3.45 -1.70
CA ALA A 101 6.13 -2.22 -1.07
C ALA A 101 6.23 -0.99 -2.00
N ALA A 102 7.26 -0.94 -2.86
CA ALA A 102 7.38 0.10 -3.88
C ALA A 102 6.30 -0.05 -4.98
N ASP A 103 6.03 -1.29 -5.42
CA ASP A 103 5.00 -1.58 -6.41
C ASP A 103 3.60 -1.22 -5.88
N ASP A 104 3.29 -1.55 -4.62
CA ASP A 104 2.04 -1.17 -3.96
C ASP A 104 1.84 0.36 -3.98
N ARG A 105 2.86 1.13 -3.60
CA ARG A 105 2.84 2.60 -3.64
C ARG A 105 2.69 3.13 -5.07
N SER A 106 3.37 2.52 -6.04
CA SER A 106 3.31 2.92 -7.45
C SER A 106 1.91 2.68 -8.04
N ASN A 107 1.33 1.51 -7.79
CA ASN A 107 0.01 1.14 -8.31
C ASN A 107 -1.08 2.07 -7.76
N LEU A 108 -1.00 2.51 -6.50
CA LEU A 108 -1.92 3.51 -5.95
C LEU A 108 -1.86 4.85 -6.69
N THR A 109 -0.68 5.28 -7.15
CA THR A 109 -0.56 6.53 -7.92
C THR A 109 -1.08 6.40 -9.35
N GLN A 110 -1.04 5.19 -9.94
CA GLN A 110 -1.57 4.93 -11.25
C GLN A 110 -3.10 4.80 -11.21
N ASP A 111 -3.63 4.02 -10.27
CA ASP A 111 -5.07 3.87 -10.04
C ASP A 111 -5.73 5.23 -9.74
N GLY A 112 -5.07 6.10 -8.98
CA GLY A 112 -5.56 7.46 -8.70
C GLY A 112 -5.67 8.35 -9.94
N ARG A 113 -4.82 8.17 -10.96
CA ARG A 113 -4.84 8.94 -12.22
C ARG A 113 -5.88 8.41 -13.21
N GLU A 114 -6.01 7.10 -13.31
CA GLU A 114 -7.00 6.47 -14.20
C GLU A 114 -8.43 6.73 -13.69
N GLN A 115 -8.63 6.83 -12.38
CA GLN A 115 -9.94 7.09 -11.77
C GLN A 115 -10.32 8.57 -11.75
N SER A 116 -9.37 9.52 -11.58
CA SER A 116 -9.69 10.94 -11.70
C SER A 116 -10.27 11.30 -13.08
N HIS A 117 -9.87 10.58 -14.12
CA HIS A 117 -10.41 10.75 -15.47
C HIS A 117 -11.84 10.19 -15.61
N LEU A 118 -12.29 9.28 -14.73
CA LEU A 118 -13.63 8.70 -14.77
C LEU A 118 -14.63 9.50 -13.91
N ASP A 119 -14.17 10.15 -12.84
CA ASP A 119 -15.01 10.97 -11.97
C ASP A 119 -15.33 12.36 -12.59
N ASP A 120 -14.56 12.80 -13.60
CA ASP A 120 -14.71 14.07 -14.34
C ASP A 120 -15.65 13.99 -15.58
N VAL A 121 -16.20 12.81 -15.90
CA VAL A 121 -17.10 12.57 -17.06
C VAL A 121 -18.52 12.29 -16.59
#